data_AF-A0A7X7WPK6-F1
#
_entry.id   AF-A0A7X7WPK6-F1
#
_cell.length_a   1.000
_cell.length_b   1.000
_cell.length_c   1.000
_cell.angle_alpha   90.00
_cell.angle_beta   90.00
_cell.angle_gamma   90.00
#
_symmetry.space_group_name_H-M   'P 1'
#
loop_
_entity.id
_entity.type
_entity.pdbx_description
1 polymer ?
#
loop_
_entity_poly.entity_id
_entity_poly.type
_entity_poly.pdbx_seq_one_letter_code
_entity_poly.pdbx_strand_id
1 'polypeptide(L)'
;MKKIPLSENHNRSVSASLYMVERLINELENDLNHPSDMILSQVIYDVEDKDKEHFLAIIREIKEHIRMLSEKYNLRTRELLFSQLLQAKKSGIWVILCDTTSQRLKGYGTFPKEYAEEFDNDIARLQELVQRI
;
A
#
# COMPACT_ATOMS: atom_id res chain seq x y z
N MET A 1 -1.53 -27.77 -17.25
CA MET A 1 -1.64 -28.15 -15.82
C MET A 1 -3.10 -28.51 -15.50
N LYS A 2 -3.35 -29.51 -14.63
CA LYS A 2 -4.73 -29.89 -14.24
C LYS A 2 -5.32 -28.80 -13.34
N LYS A 3 -6.46 -28.23 -13.74
CA LYS A 3 -7.22 -27.25 -12.94
C LYS A 3 -7.90 -27.95 -11.76
N ILE A 4 -7.84 -27.33 -10.58
CA ILE A 4 -8.45 -27.81 -9.34
C ILE A 4 -9.56 -26.82 -8.95
N PRO A 5 -10.84 -27.23 -9.01
CA PRO A 5 -11.94 -26.37 -8.60
C PRO A 5 -11.94 -26.20 -7.08
N LEU A 6 -12.11 -24.96 -6.62
CA LEU A 6 -12.31 -24.62 -5.21
C LEU A 6 -13.77 -24.25 -4.96
N SER A 7 -14.25 -24.42 -3.73
CA SER A 7 -15.52 -23.81 -3.31
C SER A 7 -15.44 -22.29 -3.40
N GLU A 8 -16.57 -21.59 -3.50
CA GLU A 8 -16.58 -20.13 -3.59
C GLU A 8 -15.90 -19.46 -2.38
N ASN A 9 -16.11 -19.99 -1.17
CA ASN A 9 -15.47 -19.48 0.04
C ASN A 9 -13.95 -19.66 0.00
N HIS A 10 -13.47 -20.83 -0.42
CA HIS A 10 -12.04 -21.07 -0.59
C HIS A 10 -11.45 -20.20 -1.69
N ASN A 11 -12.11 -20.07 -2.84
CA ASN A 11 -11.65 -19.23 -3.94
C ASN A 11 -11.54 -17.75 -3.51
N ARG A 12 -12.53 -17.22 -2.79
CA ARG A 12 -12.50 -15.85 -2.24
C ARG A 12 -11.35 -15.66 -1.26
N SER A 13 -11.19 -16.57 -0.31
CA SER A 13 -10.14 -16.50 0.72
C SER A 13 -8.73 -16.59 0.12
N VAL A 14 -8.51 -17.55 -0.79
CA VAL A 14 -7.21 -17.73 -1.47
C VAL A 14 -6.92 -16.53 -2.38
N SER A 15 -7.89 -16.03 -3.13
CA SER A 15 -7.70 -14.86 -3.99
C SER A 15 -7.32 -13.63 -3.18
N ALA A 16 -7.97 -13.37 -2.05
CA ALA A 16 -7.63 -12.25 -1.18
C ALA A 16 -6.21 -12.39 -0.60
N SER A 17 -5.84 -13.61 -0.19
CA SER A 17 -4.51 -13.89 0.37
C SER A 17 -3.41 -13.70 -0.67
N LEU A 18 -3.56 -14.28 -1.86
CA LEU A 18 -2.56 -14.13 -2.94
C LEU A 18 -2.48 -12.69 -3.46
N TYR A 19 -3.60 -11.98 -3.52
CA TYR A 19 -3.61 -10.55 -3.84
C TYR A 19 -2.77 -9.74 -2.84
N MET A 20 -2.92 -10.01 -1.54
CA MET A 20 -2.14 -9.32 -0.51
C MET A 20 -0.64 -9.65 -0.61
N VAL A 21 -0.29 -10.91 -0.86
CA VAL A 21 1.11 -11.32 -1.08
C VAL A 21 1.68 -10.64 -2.32
N GLU A 22 0.96 -10.67 -3.44
CA GLU A 22 1.37 -10.02 -4.69
C GLU A 22 1.60 -8.51 -4.47
N ARG A 23 0.72 -7.85 -3.72
CA ARG A 23 0.87 -6.42 -3.38
C ARG A 23 2.15 -6.14 -2.62
N LEU A 24 2.42 -6.90 -1.54
CA LEU A 24 3.63 -6.73 -0.72
C LEU A 24 4.91 -7.03 -1.50
N ILE A 25 4.88 -8.03 -2.39
CA ILE A 25 6.02 -8.37 -3.26
C ILE A 25 6.28 -7.27 -4.29
N ASN A 26 5.23 -6.64 -4.84
CA ASN A 26 5.39 -5.48 -5.73
C ASN A 26 5.90 -4.25 -4.97
N GLU A 27 5.45 -4.01 -3.74
CA GLU A 27 5.97 -2.95 -2.87
C GLU A 27 7.48 -3.17 -2.61
N LEU A 28 7.88 -4.38 -2.21
CA LEU A 28 9.29 -4.74 -1.97
C LEU A 28 10.17 -4.60 -3.22
N GLU A 29 9.67 -5.04 -4.39
CA GLU A 29 10.39 -4.87 -5.64
C GLU A 29 10.61 -3.38 -5.97
N ASN A 30 9.59 -2.56 -5.71
CA ASN A 30 9.67 -1.13 -5.93
C ASN A 30 10.68 -0.48 -4.98
N ASP A 31 10.66 -0.84 -3.69
CA ASP A 31 11.62 -0.33 -2.70
C ASP A 31 13.06 -0.71 -3.06
N LEU A 32 13.31 -1.97 -3.49
CA LEU A 32 14.65 -2.41 -3.92
C LEU A 32 15.17 -1.62 -5.14
N ASN A 33 14.29 -1.25 -6.08
CA ASN A 33 14.68 -0.58 -7.32
C ASN A 33 14.69 0.95 -7.20
N HIS A 34 13.83 1.49 -6.35
CA HIS A 34 13.56 2.90 -6.21
C HIS A 34 13.55 3.25 -4.72
N PRO A 35 14.74 3.52 -4.15
CA PRO A 35 14.85 4.07 -2.81
C PRO A 35 13.81 5.15 -2.55
N SER A 36 12.93 4.88 -1.58
CA SER A 36 11.82 5.77 -1.25
C SER A 36 12.36 7.12 -0.75
N ASP A 37 12.04 8.19 -1.47
CA ASP A 37 12.32 9.58 -1.08
C ASP A 37 11.23 10.11 -0.12
N MET A 38 10.99 9.37 0.96
CA MET A 38 10.01 9.79 1.97
C MET A 38 10.54 11.00 2.77
N ILE A 39 9.70 12.02 2.94
CA ILE A 39 10.07 13.26 3.66
C ILE A 39 10.23 13.00 5.16
N LEU A 40 9.40 12.13 5.73
CA LEU A 40 9.34 11.84 7.18
C LEU A 40 10.06 10.54 7.57
N SER A 41 10.67 9.84 6.62
CA SER A 41 11.36 8.57 6.85
C SER A 41 12.44 8.38 5.80
N GLN A 42 13.66 8.03 6.21
CA GLN A 42 14.73 7.71 5.29
C GLN A 42 15.05 6.22 5.39
N VAL A 43 15.07 5.54 4.25
CA VAL A 43 15.53 4.15 4.18
C VAL A 43 17.05 4.15 4.08
N ILE A 44 17.71 3.52 5.05
CA ILE A 44 19.14 3.25 4.99
C ILE A 44 19.31 1.92 4.24
N TYR A 45 19.92 1.97 3.06
CA TYR A 45 20.19 0.79 2.25
C TYR A 45 21.47 0.10 2.75
N ASP A 46 21.29 -1.03 3.42
CA ASP A 46 22.36 -1.90 3.92
C ASP A 46 22.49 -3.21 3.13
N VAL A 47 21.90 -3.25 1.92
CA VAL A 47 21.90 -4.39 1.00
C VAL A 47 22.93 -4.15 -0.10
N GLU A 48 23.88 -5.08 -0.27
CA GLU A 48 24.86 -5.04 -1.36
C GLU A 48 24.20 -5.34 -2.71
N ASP A 49 24.80 -4.88 -3.82
CA ASP A 49 24.26 -5.09 -5.17
C ASP A 49 24.04 -6.58 -5.51
N LYS A 50 24.94 -7.46 -5.07
CA LYS A 50 24.82 -8.92 -5.26
C LYS A 50 23.59 -9.49 -4.57
N ASP A 51 23.25 -8.98 -3.39
CA ASP A 51 22.11 -9.41 -2.59
C ASP A 51 20.82 -8.84 -3.18
N LYS A 52 20.86 -7.61 -3.69
CA LYS A 52 19.75 -7.01 -4.46
C LYS A 52 19.39 -7.83 -5.69
N GLU A 53 20.36 -8.22 -6.52
CA GLU A 53 20.10 -9.06 -7.69
C GLU A 53 19.49 -10.41 -7.29
N HIS A 54 20.01 -11.01 -6.21
CA HIS A 54 19.46 -12.24 -5.65
C HIS A 54 18.00 -12.10 -5.19
N PHE A 55 17.68 -11.02 -4.47
CA PHE A 55 16.30 -10.76 -4.02
C PHE A 55 15.36 -10.49 -5.20
N LEU A 56 15.81 -9.76 -6.22
CA LEU A 56 15.01 -9.53 -7.43
C LEU A 56 14.73 -10.84 -8.19
N ALA A 57 15.68 -11.78 -8.21
CA ALA A 57 15.45 -13.11 -8.77
C ALA A 57 14.37 -13.88 -7.99
N ILE A 58 14.46 -13.91 -6.66
CA ILE A 58 13.45 -14.54 -5.79
C ILE A 58 12.06 -13.89 -5.99
N ILE A 59 12.00 -12.56 -6.06
CA ILE A 59 10.75 -11.83 -6.31
C ILE A 59 10.10 -12.28 -7.63
N ARG A 60 10.88 -12.44 -8.70
CA ARG A 60 10.38 -12.95 -9.99
C ARG A 60 9.84 -14.38 -9.86
N GLU A 61 10.54 -15.25 -9.14
CA GLU A 61 10.07 -16.61 -8.87
C GLU A 61 8.75 -16.63 -8.09
N ILE A 62 8.61 -15.78 -7.07
CA ILE A 62 7.36 -15.65 -6.29
C ILE A 62 6.20 -15.21 -7.20
N LYS A 63 6.41 -14.21 -8.05
CA LYS A 63 5.38 -13.73 -8.99
C LYS A 63 4.95 -14.81 -9.99
N GLU A 64 5.91 -15.58 -10.52
CA GLU A 64 5.61 -16.72 -11.38
C GLU A 64 4.83 -17.79 -10.63
N HIS A 65 5.18 -18.06 -9.37
CA HIS A 65 4.45 -19.01 -8.55
C HIS A 65 3.01 -18.55 -8.29
N ILE A 66 2.78 -17.26 -7.99
CA ILE A 66 1.44 -16.69 -7.84
C ILE A 66 0.61 -16.86 -9.12
N ARG A 67 1.20 -16.59 -10.29
CA ARG A 67 0.56 -16.81 -11.60
C ARG A 67 0.16 -18.28 -11.77
N MET A 68 1.07 -19.21 -11.52
CA MET A 68 0.78 -20.64 -11.59
C MET A 68 -0.35 -21.06 -10.63
N LEU A 69 -0.36 -20.57 -9.38
CA LEU A 69 -1.42 -20.88 -8.42
C LEU A 69 -2.77 -20.31 -8.89
N SER A 70 -2.78 -19.09 -9.44
CA SER A 70 -3.97 -18.45 -10.00
C SER A 70 -4.59 -19.31 -11.11
N GLU A 71 -3.77 -19.79 -12.04
CA GLU A 71 -4.21 -20.68 -13.13
C GLU A 71 -4.66 -22.05 -12.62
N LYS A 72 -3.92 -22.64 -11.68
CA LYS A 72 -4.19 -23.97 -11.10
C LYS A 72 -5.54 -24.01 -10.40
N TYR A 73 -5.87 -22.96 -9.64
CA TYR A 73 -7.09 -22.88 -8.84
C TYR A 73 -8.20 -22.05 -9.47
N ASN A 74 -8.00 -21.57 -10.70
CA ASN A 74 -8.94 -20.73 -11.43
C ASN A 74 -9.42 -19.53 -10.59
N LEU A 75 -8.44 -18.84 -10.00
CA LEU A 75 -8.69 -17.65 -9.20
C LEU A 75 -9.14 -16.51 -10.12
N ARG A 76 -10.01 -15.64 -9.60
CA ARG A 76 -10.54 -14.54 -10.39
C ARG A 76 -9.57 -13.36 -10.36
N THR A 77 -9.04 -12.99 -11.50
CA THR A 77 -8.42 -11.67 -11.69
C THR A 77 -9.47 -10.60 -11.51
N ARG A 78 -9.16 -9.56 -10.72
CA ARG A 78 -10.03 -8.40 -10.59
C ARG A 78 -9.55 -7.30 -11.51
N GLU A 79 -10.45 -6.81 -12.35
CA GLU A 79 -10.23 -5.56 -13.07
C GLU A 79 -10.68 -4.41 -12.15
N LEU A 80 -9.77 -3.48 -11.89
CA LEU A 80 -10.06 -2.26 -11.16
C LEU A 80 -9.77 -1.09 -12.08
N LEU A 81 -10.74 -0.18 -12.20
CA LEU A 81 -10.51 1.07 -12.90
C LEU A 81 -9.52 1.89 -12.09
N PHE A 82 -8.56 2.52 -12.76
CA PHE A 82 -7.60 3.41 -12.11
C PHE A 82 -8.31 4.52 -11.32
N SER A 83 -9.46 5.01 -11.82
CA SER A 83 -10.30 5.98 -11.11
C SER A 83 -10.80 5.47 -9.75
N GLN A 84 -11.18 4.18 -9.65
CA GLN A 84 -11.59 3.59 -8.37
C GLN A 84 -10.42 3.47 -7.41
N LEU A 85 -9.24 3.07 -7.92
CA LEU A 85 -8.02 3.01 -7.12
C LEU A 85 -7.65 4.40 -6.59
N LEU A 86 -7.70 5.41 -7.45
CA LEU A 86 -7.42 6.80 -7.11
C LEU A 86 -8.37 7.30 -6.00
N GLN A 87 -9.67 7.09 -6.15
CA GLN A 87 -10.66 7.50 -5.14
C GLN A 87 -10.49 6.77 -3.81
N ALA A 88 -10.14 5.48 -3.84
CA ALA A 88 -9.84 4.73 -2.62
C ALA A 88 -8.62 5.31 -1.88
N LYS A 89 -7.55 5.67 -2.62
CA LYS A 89 -6.36 6.30 -2.04
C LYS A 89 -6.67 7.69 -1.48
N LYS A 90 -7.40 8.54 -2.24
CA LYS A 90 -7.84 9.87 -1.78
C LYS A 90 -8.65 9.79 -0.49
N SER A 91 -9.62 8.87 -0.44
CA SER A 91 -10.44 8.66 0.76
C SER A 91 -9.60 8.23 1.96
N GLY A 92 -8.64 7.32 1.77
CA GLY A 92 -7.73 6.88 2.83
C GLY A 92 -6.87 8.02 3.38
N ILE A 93 -6.29 8.84 2.50
CA ILE A 93 -5.52 10.02 2.88
C ILE A 93 -6.41 11.02 3.64
N TRP A 94 -7.61 11.28 3.12
CA TRP A 94 -8.56 12.20 3.75
C TRP A 94 -8.90 11.81 5.18
N VAL A 95 -9.19 10.53 5.42
CA VAL A 95 -9.49 10.01 6.77
C VAL A 95 -8.32 10.27 7.72
N ILE A 96 -7.08 9.98 7.29
CA ILE A 96 -5.88 10.23 8.10
C ILE A 96 -5.76 11.71 8.44
N LEU A 97 -5.91 12.60 7.46
CA LEU A 97 -5.80 14.04 7.68
C LEU A 97 -6.92 14.59 8.58
N CYS A 98 -8.15 14.07 8.47
CA CYS A 98 -9.23 14.44 9.37
C CYS A 98 -8.95 14.07 10.83
N ASP A 99 -8.24 12.96 11.07
CA ASP A 99 -7.85 12.52 12.41
C ASP A 99 -6.57 13.19 12.93
N THR A 100 -5.93 14.03 12.11
CA THR A 100 -4.67 14.72 12.45
C THR A 100 -4.89 16.15 12.97
N THR A 101 -6.13 16.62 13.15
CA THR A 101 -6.38 18.00 13.65
C THR A 101 -6.04 18.17 15.14
N SER A 102 -5.77 19.40 15.57
CA SER A 102 -5.45 19.76 16.96
C SER A 102 -6.50 19.21 17.95
N GLN A 103 -7.77 19.22 17.54
CA GLN A 103 -8.88 18.68 18.33
C GLN A 103 -8.85 17.16 18.45
N ARG A 104 -8.43 16.45 17.40
CA ARG A 104 -8.40 14.98 17.33
C ARG A 104 -7.16 14.41 18.01
N LEU A 105 -6.07 15.17 18.06
CA LEU A 105 -4.83 14.77 18.72
C LEU A 105 -4.87 14.80 20.25
N LYS A 106 -5.97 15.23 20.87
CA LYS A 106 -6.13 15.30 22.34
C LYS A 106 -5.89 13.97 23.07
N GLY A 107 -6.04 12.83 22.38
CA GLY A 107 -5.74 11.49 22.92
C GLY A 107 -4.25 11.20 23.11
N TYR A 108 -3.37 11.99 22.50
CA TYR A 108 -1.91 11.82 22.53
C TYR A 108 -1.20 12.85 23.43
N GLY A 109 -1.96 13.69 24.13
CA GLY A 109 -1.45 14.75 24.98
C GLY A 109 -2.24 16.05 24.83
N THR A 110 -1.89 17.04 25.64
CA THR A 110 -2.47 18.39 25.50
C THR A 110 -1.79 19.09 24.33
N PHE A 111 -2.56 19.42 23.28
CA PHE A 111 -2.05 20.22 22.18
C PHE A 111 -1.87 21.69 22.63
N PRO A 112 -0.75 22.37 22.32
CA PRO A 112 -0.53 23.76 22.67
C PRO A 112 -1.57 24.67 21.99
N LYS A 113 -2.37 25.40 22.78
CA LYS A 113 -3.52 26.15 22.26
C LYS A 113 -3.11 27.30 21.34
N GLU A 114 -1.96 27.90 21.61
CA GLU A 114 -1.40 29.00 20.84
C GLU A 114 -1.04 28.63 19.39
N TYR A 115 -0.79 27.35 19.10
CA TYR A 115 -0.44 26.86 17.76
C TYR A 115 -1.59 26.12 17.06
N ALA A 116 -2.75 25.97 17.71
CA ALA A 116 -3.83 25.12 17.21
C ALA A 116 -4.39 25.60 15.87
N GLU A 117 -4.61 26.91 15.72
CA GLU A 117 -5.15 27.50 14.48
C GLU A 117 -4.17 27.38 13.31
N GLU A 118 -2.90 27.73 13.52
CA GLU A 118 -1.85 27.61 12.49
C GLU A 118 -1.70 26.16 12.02
N PHE A 119 -1.60 25.22 12.97
CA PHE A 119 -1.51 23.80 12.67
C PHE A 119 -2.72 23.27 11.90
N ASP A 120 -3.94 23.63 12.32
CA ASP A 120 -5.16 23.17 11.63
C ASP A 120 -5.26 23.75 10.21
N ASN A 121 -4.75 24.98 9.99
CA ASN A 121 -4.64 25.57 8.65
C ASN A 121 -3.64 24.82 7.76
N ASP A 122 -2.51 24.37 8.29
CA ASP A 122 -1.54 23.55 7.56
C ASP A 122 -2.14 22.21 7.13
N ILE A 123 -2.87 21.53 8.03
CA ILE A 123 -3.58 20.29 7.73
C ILE A 123 -4.69 20.53 6.69
N ALA A 124 -5.47 21.61 6.82
CA ALA A 124 -6.50 21.99 5.87
C ALA A 124 -5.90 22.26 4.47
N ARG A 125 -4.72 22.87 4.40
CA ARG A 125 -4.03 23.07 3.13
C ARG A 125 -3.66 21.74 2.47
N LEU A 126 -3.20 20.75 3.23
CA LEU A 126 -2.89 19.42 2.71
C LEU A 126 -4.16 18.71 2.20
N GLN A 127 -5.27 18.85 2.94
CA GLN A 127 -6.58 18.35 2.56
C GLN A 127 -7.05 18.90 1.20
N GLU A 128 -6.94 20.22 0.98
CA GLU A 128 -7.26 20.85 -0.31
C GLU A 128 -6.44 20.28 -1.46
N LEU A 129 -5.13 20.09 -1.26
CA LEU A 129 -4.24 19.57 -2.29
C LEU A 129 -4.62 18.13 -2.68
N VAL A 130 -4.93 17.27 -1.71
CA VAL A 130 -5.37 15.89 -1.96
C VAL A 130 -6.66 15.84 -2.77
N GLN A 131 -7.60 16.77 -2.53
CA GLN A 131 -8.85 16.82 -3.28
C GLN A 131 -8.65 17.17 -4.76
N ARG A 132 -7.59 17.91 -5.09
CA ARG A 132 -7.28 18.36 -6.46
C ARG A 132 -6.61 17.31 -7.35
N ILE A 133 -6.17 16.19 -6.79
CA ILE A 133 -5.68 15.00 -7.53
C ILE A 133 -6.87 14.30 -8.18
#